data_AF-A0A9E2YI94-F1
#
_entry.id   AF-A0A9E2YI94-F1
#
_cell.length_a   1.000
_cell.length_b   1.000
_cell.length_c   1.000
_cell.angle_alpha   90.00
_cell.angle_beta   90.00
_cell.angle_gamma   90.00
#
_symmetry.space_group_name_H-M   'P 1'
#
loop_
_entity.id
_entity.type
_entity.pdbx_description
1 polymer ?
#
loop_
_entity_poly.entity_id
_entity_poly.type
_entity_poly.pdbx_seq_one_letter_code
_entity_poly.pdbx_strand_id
1 'polypeptide(L)' 'VVTKTDIVQGVWDWHFDGPENIVEVYVRNLRRKIDIPFGTNTIETMRGAGYRLLP' A
#
# COMPACT_ATOMS: atom_id res chain seq x y z
N VAL A 1 1.15 -11.87 -1.23
CA VAL A 1 1.56 -10.69 -0.43
C VAL A 1 2.58 -9.94 -1.26
N VAL A 2 2.50 -8.62 -1.32
CA VAL A 2 3.45 -7.76 -2.04
C VAL A 2 4.24 -6.97 -1.00
N THR A 3 5.57 -6.98 -1.08
CA THR A 3 6.43 -6.29 -0.10
C THR A 3 6.43 -4.78 -0.32
N LYS A 4 6.86 -4.00 0.67
CA LYS A 4 7.02 -2.54 0.49
C LYS A 4 8.01 -2.22 -0.62
N THR A 5 9.11 -2.96 -0.69
CA THR A 5 10.15 -2.78 -1.71
C THR A 5 9.60 -3.03 -3.11
N ASP A 6 8.82 -4.10 -3.30
CA ASP A 6 8.19 -4.39 -4.59
C ASP A 6 7.18 -3.30 -4.99
N ILE A 7 6.40 -2.78 -4.04
CA ILE A 7 5.45 -1.69 -4.29
C ILE A 7 6.21 -0.42 -4.69
N VAL A 8 7.30 -0.08 -4.01
CA VAL A 8 8.11 1.08 -4.35
C VAL A 8 8.68 0.93 -5.76
N GLN A 9 9.31 -0.20 -6.08
CA GLN A 9 9.90 -0.44 -7.40
C GLN A 9 8.88 -0.53 -8.54
N GLY A 10 7.65 -0.98 -8.25
CA GLY A 10 6.61 -1.14 -9.27
C GLY A 10 5.76 0.11 -9.51
N VAL A 11 5.71 1.04 -8.54
CA VAL A 11 4.88 2.26 -8.63
C VAL A 11 5.73 3.52 -8.79
N TRP A 12 6.95 3.52 -8.26
CA TRP A 12 7.91 4.61 -8.36
C TRP A 12 9.17 4.14 -9.11
N ASP A 13 9.85 5.07 -9.78
CA ASP A 13 11.12 4.80 -10.45
C ASP A 13 12.26 4.49 -9.48
N TRP A 14 13.32 3.88 -10.00
CA TRP A 14 14.51 3.46 -9.24
C TRP A 14 15.23 4.62 -8.50
N HIS A 15 14.95 5.87 -8.88
CA HIS A 15 15.49 7.07 -8.25
C HIS A 15 14.58 7.66 -7.16
N PHE A 16 13.62 6.89 -6.63
CA PHE A 16 12.76 7.36 -5.56
C PHE A 16 13.56 7.62 -4.27
N ASP A 17 13.76 8.90 -3.94
CA ASP A 17 14.38 9.38 -2.69
C ASP A 17 13.33 10.04 -1.78
N GLY A 18 12.22 9.33 -1.55
CA GLY A 18 11.14 9.81 -0.70
C GLY A 18 11.13 9.17 0.68
N PRO A 19 10.14 9.56 1.52
CA PRO A 19 10.03 9.03 2.87
C PRO A 19 9.88 7.50 2.90
N GLU A 20 10.51 6.85 3.88
CA GLU A 20 10.42 5.38 4.08
C GLU A 20 8.98 4.87 4.23
N ASN A 21 8.07 5.75 4.69
CA ASN A 21 6.66 5.44 4.91
C ASN A 21 5.73 5.83 3.76
N ILE A 22 6.27 6.11 2.55
CA ILE A 22 5.46 6.55 1.41
C ILE A 22 4.34 5.54 1.09
N VAL A 23 4.64 4.24 1.18
CA VAL A 23 3.69 3.17 0.87
C VAL A 23 2.50 3.23 1.83
N GLU A 24 2.74 3.40 3.12
CA GLU A 24 1.71 3.53 4.15
C GLU A 24 0.80 4.73 3.91
N VAL A 25 1.40 5.87 3.53
CA VAL A 25 0.66 7.10 3.23
C VAL A 25 -0.31 6.85 2.06
N TYR A 26 0.18 6.24 0.98
CA TYR A 26 -0.63 5.98 -0.20
C TYR A 26 -1.65 4.86 0.02
N VAL A 27 -1.32 3.80 0.76
CA VAL A 27 -2.29 2.76 1.16
C VAL A 27 -3.41 3.36 2.01
N ARG A 28 -3.10 4.24 2.96
CA ARG A 28 -4.12 4.95 3.76
C ARG A 28 -5.03 5.78 2.85
N ASN A 29 -4.46 6.49 1.89
CA ASN A 29 -5.23 7.28 0.93
C ASN A 29 -6.09 6.41 0.01
N LEU A 30 -5.59 5.24 -0.39
CA LEU A 30 -6.33 4.29 -1.22
C LEU A 30 -7.54 3.74 -0.45
N ARG A 31 -7.36 3.27 0.79
CA ARG A 31 -8.46 2.81 1.66
C ARG A 31 -9.55 3.87 1.84
N ARG A 32 -9.17 5.15 1.95
CA ARG A 32 -10.15 6.26 2.02
C ARG A 32 -11.01 6.40 0.77
N LYS A 33 -10.53 5.94 -0.38
CA LYS A 33 -11.24 6.01 -1.66
C LYS A 33 -12.01 4.74 -2.00
N ILE A 34 -11.48 3.56 -1.64
CA ILE A 34 -12.03 2.27 -2.09
C ILE A 34 -12.64 1.41 -0.98
N ASP A 35 -12.29 1.65 0.29
CA ASP A 35 -12.77 0.83 1.40
C ASP A 35 -13.81 1.58 2.23
N ILE A 36 -13.44 2.78 2.72
CA ILE A 36 -14.30 3.57 3.62
C ILE A 36 -15.67 3.90 2.99
N PRO A 37 -15.78 4.35 1.73
CA PRO A 37 -17.08 4.71 1.16
C PRO A 37 -18.02 3.51 0.96
N PHE A 38 -17.46 2.30 0.92
CA PHE A 38 -18.19 1.06 0.63
C PHE A 38 -18.30 0.13 1.84
N GLY A 39 -17.69 0.50 2.98
CA GLY A 39 -17.67 -0.32 4.19
C GLY A 39 -16.87 -1.62 4.03
N THR A 40 -15.93 -1.68 3.07
CA THR A 40 -15.12 -2.86 2.78
C THR A 40 -13.73 -2.78 3.43
N ASN A 41 -12.99 -3.88 3.35
CA ASN A 41 -11.58 -3.93 3.75
C ASN A 41 -10.80 -4.79 2.76
N THR A 42 -10.57 -4.24 1.57
CA THR A 42 -9.95 -4.93 0.44
C THR A 42 -8.42 -4.95 0.51
N ILE A 43 -7.81 -4.11 1.34
CA ILE A 43 -6.34 -4.07 1.52
C ILE A 43 -5.99 -4.47 2.96
N GLU A 44 -5.33 -5.60 3.13
CA GLU A 44 -4.83 -6.08 4.42
C GLU A 44 -3.35 -5.71 4.62
N THR A 45 -3.02 -5.24 5.83
CA THR A 45 -1.64 -4.99 6.25
C THR A 45 -1.06 -6.23 6.92
N MET A 46 -0.03 -6.83 6.31
CA MET A 46 0.76 -7.91 6.89
C MET A 46 2.01 -7.32 7.55
N ARG A 47 1.98 -7.11 8.88
CA ARG A 47 3.11 -6.50 9.62
C ARG A 47 4.42 -7.26 9.35
N GLY A 48 5.46 -6.53 8.97
CA GLY A 48 6.78 -7.09 8.64
C GLY A 48 6.89 -7.74 7.25
N ALA A 49 5.78 -7.90 6.51
CA ALA A 49 5.78 -8.56 5.20
C ALA A 49 5.32 -7.65 4.04
N GLY A 50 4.30 -6.81 4.25
CA GLY A 50 3.77 -5.92 3.21
C GLY A 50 2.25 -5.90 3.19
N TYR A 51 1.66 -5.97 1.98
CA TYR A 51 0.21 -5.83 1.78
C TYR A 51 -0.38 -6.98 0.96
N ARG A 52 -1.65 -7.29 1.20
CA ARG A 52 -2.41 -8.29 0.46
C ARG A 52 -3.76 -7.69 0.06
N LEU A 53 -4.19 -7.96 -1.18
CA LEU A 53 -5.55 -7.69 -1.59
C LEU A 53 -6.45 -8.86 -1.17
N LEU A 54 -7.57 -8.55 -0.55
CA LEU A 54 -8.63 -9.48 -0.21
C LEU A 54 -9.72 -9.45 -1.31
N PRO A 55 -10.42 -10.57 -1.54
CA PRO A 55 -11.53 -10.64 -2.48
C PRO A 55 -12.70 -9.72 -2.10
#